data_AF-A0A140GRQ7-F1
#
_entry.id   AF-A0A140GRQ7-F1
#
_cell.length_a   1.000
_cell.length_b   1.000
_cell.length_c   1.000
_cell.angle_alpha   90.00
_cell.angle_beta   90.00
_cell.angle_gamma   90.00
#
_symmetry.space_group_name_H-M   'P 1'
#
loop_
_entity.id
_entity.type
_entity.pdbx_description
1 polymer ?
#
loop_
_entity_poly.entity_id
_entity_poly.type
_entity_poly.pdbx_seq_one_letter_code
_entity_poly.pdbx_strand_id
1 'polypeptide(L)'
;MREKIIRHINKMFENKRICGFREEYIIRKFSISKEEFDNIMKEFINEGKIELLYEVKCKCLNGIKMAKTIDEALGNIAECNICGNSFAIDESDIYPYYKFKRE
;
A
#
# COMPACT_ATOMS: atom_id res chain seq x y z
N MET A 1 -12.32 17.70 7.31
CA MET A 1 -11.53 17.03 6.26
C MET A 1 -11.63 15.52 6.36
N ARG A 2 -11.29 14.95 7.53
CA ARG A 2 -11.42 13.53 7.90
C ARG A 2 -12.65 12.78 7.34
N GLU A 3 -13.86 13.27 7.55
CA GLU A 3 -15.08 12.60 7.05
C GLU A 3 -15.10 12.42 5.52
N LYS A 4 -14.54 13.38 4.76
CA LYS A 4 -14.45 13.27 3.30
C LYS A 4 -13.50 12.14 2.88
N ILE A 5 -12.40 11.96 3.61
CA ILE A 5 -11.42 10.88 3.39
C ILE A 5 -12.06 9.54 3.72
N ILE A 6 -12.66 9.40 4.91
CA ILE A 6 -13.35 8.18 5.35
C ILE A 6 -14.42 7.78 4.33
N ARG A 7 -15.27 8.73 3.91
CA ARG A 7 -16.30 8.49 2.89
C ARG A 7 -15.69 8.05 1.55
N HIS A 8 -14.53 8.60 1.18
CA HIS A 8 -13.85 8.18 -0.06
C HIS A 8 -13.33 6.75 0.03
N ILE A 9 -12.70 6.40 1.15
CA ILE A 9 -12.17 5.05 1.39
C ILE A 9 -13.30 4.04 1.45
N ASN A 10 -14.42 4.35 2.12
CA ASN A 10 -15.61 3.49 2.13
C ASN A 10 -16.18 3.27 0.71
N LYS A 11 -16.25 4.32 -0.12
CA LYS A 11 -16.65 4.16 -1.54
C LYS A 11 -15.69 3.27 -2.32
N MET A 12 -14.39 3.34 -2.03
CA MET A 12 -13.40 2.44 -2.65
C MET A 12 -13.55 1.00 -2.15
N PHE A 13 -13.82 0.82 -0.86
CA PHE A 13 -14.07 -0.47 -0.23
C PHE A 13 -15.30 -1.16 -0.81
N GLU A 14 -16.41 -0.43 -0.95
CA GLU A 14 -17.67 -0.87 -1.56
C GLU A 14 -17.50 -1.28 -3.03
N ASN A 15 -16.57 -0.65 -3.75
CA ASN A 15 -16.27 -1.03 -5.12
C ASN A 15 -15.43 -2.32 -5.16
N LYS A 16 -16.10 -3.44 -5.39
CA LYS A 16 -15.48 -4.78 -5.43
C LYS A 16 -14.31 -4.93 -6.42
N ARG A 17 -14.18 -4.06 -7.42
CA ARG A 17 -13.06 -4.09 -8.39
C ARG A 17 -11.76 -3.49 -7.84
N ILE A 18 -11.84 -2.67 -6.78
CA ILE A 18 -10.67 -2.06 -6.15
C ILE A 18 -10.21 -2.99 -5.02
N CYS A 19 -8.96 -3.46 -5.08
CA CYS A 19 -8.39 -4.36 -4.07
C CYS A 19 -7.66 -3.62 -2.93
N GLY A 20 -7.31 -2.36 -3.14
CA GLY A 20 -6.54 -1.57 -2.19
C GLY A 20 -6.05 -0.27 -2.82
N PHE A 21 -5.16 0.42 -2.13
CA PHE A 21 -4.57 1.68 -2.59
C PHE A 21 -3.22 1.94 -1.94
N ARG A 22 -2.46 2.85 -2.53
CA ARG A 22 -1.25 3.41 -1.91
C ARG A 22 -1.56 4.70 -1.19
N GLU A 23 -0.78 5.01 -0.17
CA GLU A 23 -0.98 6.21 0.63
C GLU A 23 -0.86 7.50 -0.18
N GLU A 24 0.05 7.56 -1.15
CA GLU A 24 0.32 8.77 -1.91
C GLU A 24 -0.92 9.21 -2.70
N TYR A 25 -1.77 8.25 -3.08
CA TYR A 25 -3.05 8.55 -3.72
C TYR A 25 -3.97 9.34 -2.80
N ILE A 26 -4.11 8.93 -1.52
CA ILE A 26 -4.99 9.62 -0.56
C ILE A 26 -4.34 10.93 -0.10
N ILE A 27 -3.06 10.89 0.26
CA ILE A 27 -2.27 12.06 0.68
C ILE A 27 -2.36 13.18 -0.36
N ARG A 28 -2.10 12.88 -1.64
CA ARG A 28 -2.16 13.88 -2.72
C ARG A 28 -3.58 14.33 -3.05
N LYS A 29 -4.57 13.43 -2.99
CA LYS A 29 -5.97 13.77 -3.32
C LYS A 29 -6.60 14.72 -2.30
N PHE A 30 -6.23 14.59 -1.03
CA PHE A 30 -6.80 15.38 0.06
C PHE A 30 -5.82 16.43 0.62
N SER A 31 -4.60 16.47 0.12
CA SER A 31 -3.53 17.38 0.55
C SER A 31 -3.33 17.35 2.07
N ILE A 32 -3.22 16.13 2.63
CA ILE A 32 -3.04 15.89 4.07
C ILE A 32 -1.60 15.47 4.39
N SER A 33 -1.21 15.56 5.66
CA SER A 33 0.08 15.01 6.09
C SER A 33 0.04 13.48 6.17
N LYS A 34 1.23 12.87 6.13
CA LYS A 34 1.43 11.43 6.41
C LYS A 34 0.86 11.06 7.78
N GLU A 35 1.10 11.89 8.80
CA GLU A 35 0.58 11.67 10.16
C GLU A 35 -0.95 11.65 10.21
N GLU A 36 -1.63 12.59 9.54
CA GLU A 36 -3.10 12.61 9.47
C GLU A 36 -3.62 11.35 8.75
N PHE A 37 -2.96 10.95 7.66
CA PHE A 37 -3.29 9.72 6.94
C PHE A 37 -3.14 8.47 7.83
N ASP A 38 -2.01 8.33 8.51
CA ASP A 38 -1.72 7.18 9.39
C ASP A 38 -2.74 7.07 10.52
N ASN A 39 -3.13 8.20 11.12
CA ASN A 39 -4.16 8.25 12.15
C ASN A 39 -5.52 7.75 11.64
N ILE A 40 -5.92 8.15 10.42
CA ILE A 40 -7.16 7.65 9.80
C ILE A 40 -7.03 6.16 9.47
N MET A 41 -5.89 5.70 8.95
CA MET A 41 -5.71 4.31 8.53
C MET A 41 -5.72 3.34 9.72
N LYS A 42 -5.19 3.76 10.88
CA LYS A 42 -5.24 2.96 12.12
C LYS A 42 -6.68 2.53 12.47
N GLU A 43 -7.66 3.40 12.26
CA GLU A 43 -9.06 3.06 12.53
C GLU A 43 -9.54 1.93 11.62
N PHE A 44 -9.31 2.03 10.32
CA PHE A 44 -9.71 1.00 9.36
C PHE A 44 -8.97 -0.33 9.57
N ILE A 45 -7.71 -0.28 10.01
CA ILE A 45 -6.92 -1.47 10.37
C ILE A 45 -7.50 -2.12 11.62
N ASN A 46 -7.83 -1.34 12.65
CA ASN A 46 -8.43 -1.82 13.90
C ASN A 46 -9.83 -2.40 13.66
N GLU A 47 -10.60 -1.84 12.73
CA GLU A 47 -11.88 -2.39 12.28
C GLU A 47 -11.74 -3.64 11.40
N GLY A 48 -10.52 -4.04 11.04
CA GLY A 48 -10.26 -5.20 10.20
C GLY A 48 -10.64 -5.01 8.72
N LYS A 49 -11.03 -3.80 8.29
CA LYS A 49 -11.43 -3.50 6.91
C LYS A 49 -10.26 -3.40 5.95
N ILE A 50 -9.07 -3.10 6.46
CA ILE A 50 -7.85 -2.91 5.66
C ILE A 50 -6.69 -3.63 6.34
N GLU A 51 -5.77 -4.18 5.55
CA GLU A 51 -4.45 -4.61 5.99
C GLU A 51 -3.35 -3.78 5.32
N LEU A 52 -2.34 -3.40 6.09
CA LEU A 52 -1.11 -2.83 5.54
C LEU A 52 -0.20 -3.95 5.06
N LEU A 53 0.18 -3.89 3.80
CA LEU A 53 1.20 -4.70 3.16
C LEU A 53 2.23 -3.78 2.50
N TYR A 54 3.28 -4.37 1.95
CA TYR A 54 4.33 -3.65 1.25
C TYR A 54 4.50 -4.20 -0.17
N GLU A 55 4.37 -3.33 -1.16
CA GLU A 55 4.71 -3.61 -2.54
C GLU A 55 6.20 -3.38 -2.75
N VAL A 56 6.91 -4.40 -3.18
CA VAL A 56 8.30 -4.32 -3.65
C VAL A 56 8.29 -4.15 -5.16
N LYS A 57 8.88 -3.07 -5.65
CA LYS A 57 8.99 -2.77 -7.08
C LYS A 57 10.39 -3.00 -7.63
N CYS A 58 10.44 -3.62 -8.78
CA CYS A 58 11.64 -3.56 -9.61
C CYS A 58 11.77 -2.19 -10.29
N LYS A 59 13.00 -1.78 -10.66
CA LYS A 59 13.30 -0.57 -11.44
C LYS A 59 12.57 -0.47 -12.78
N CYS A 60 12.14 -1.59 -13.37
CA CYS A 60 11.28 -1.59 -14.55
C CYS A 60 9.82 -1.17 -14.28
N LEU A 61 9.49 -0.86 -13.01
CA LEU A 61 8.20 -0.40 -12.48
C LEU A 61 7.00 -1.36 -12.64
N ASN A 62 7.20 -2.48 -13.34
CA ASN A 62 6.17 -3.46 -13.67
C ASN A 62 6.26 -4.76 -12.86
N GLY A 63 7.45 -5.12 -12.36
CA GLY A 63 7.61 -6.24 -11.44
C GLY A 63 7.17 -5.87 -10.04
N ILE A 64 6.14 -6.54 -9.51
CA ILE A 64 5.55 -6.29 -8.19
C ILE A 64 5.58 -7.59 -7.37
N LYS A 65 6.14 -7.52 -6.16
CA LYS A 65 6.04 -8.57 -5.14
C LYS A 65 5.41 -7.99 -3.88
N MET A 66 4.62 -8.76 -3.14
CA MET A 66 4.03 -8.34 -1.87
C MET A 66 4.83 -8.90 -0.69
N ALA A 67 5.07 -8.10 0.34
CA ALA A 67 5.62 -8.47 1.63
C ALA A 67 4.67 -8.04 2.76
N LYS A 68 4.71 -8.72 3.93
CA LYS A 68 3.87 -8.34 5.08
C LYS A 68 4.56 -7.30 5.96
N THR A 69 5.89 -7.33 6.04
CA THR A 69 6.69 -6.33 6.75
C THR A 69 7.83 -5.80 5.89
N ILE A 70 8.39 -4.65 6.29
CA ILE A 70 9.60 -4.09 5.65
C ILE A 70 10.78 -5.02 5.88
N ASP A 71 10.96 -5.54 7.11
CA ASP A 71 12.06 -6.43 7.47
C ASP A 71 12.03 -7.76 6.69
N GLU A 72 10.85 -8.25 6.33
CA GLU A 72 10.70 -9.43 5.45
C GLU A 72 11.18 -9.15 4.02
N ALA A 73 11.12 -7.89 3.57
CA ALA A 73 11.51 -7.51 2.22
C ALA A 73 12.98 -7.10 2.14
N LEU A 74 13.44 -6.30 3.10
CA LEU A 74 14.75 -5.65 3.07
C LEU A 74 15.90 -6.66 3.08
N GLY A 75 16.93 -6.41 2.27
CA GLY A 75 18.14 -7.24 2.24
C GLY A 75 17.97 -8.60 1.54
N ASN A 76 16.76 -8.95 1.13
CA ASN A 76 16.50 -10.11 0.30
C ASN A 76 16.75 -9.79 -1.18
N ILE A 77 17.09 -10.83 -1.95
CA ILE A 77 17.15 -10.74 -3.40
C ILE A 77 15.76 -11.07 -3.96
N ALA A 78 15.22 -10.17 -4.79
CA ALA A 78 14.03 -10.43 -5.58
C ALA A 78 14.37 -10.54 -7.06
N GLU A 79 13.67 -11.43 -7.74
CA GLU A 79 13.71 -11.55 -9.20
C GLU A 79 12.43 -10.96 -9.78
N CYS A 80 12.58 -10.05 -10.75
CA CYS A 80 11.47 -9.45 -11.45
C CYS A 80 10.87 -10.44 -12.46
N ASN A 81 9.60 -10.82 -12.28
CA ASN A 81 8.87 -11.68 -13.21
C ASN A 81 8.57 -11.05 -14.58
N ILE A 82 8.82 -9.73 -14.75
CA ILE A 82 8.60 -9.02 -16.02
C ILE A 82 9.89 -8.92 -16.83
N CYS A 83 10.99 -8.46 -16.22
CA CYS A 83 12.25 -8.21 -16.92
C CYS A 83 13.36 -9.22 -16.60
N GLY A 84 13.12 -10.19 -15.72
CA GLY A 84 14.08 -11.23 -15.32
C GLY A 84 15.25 -10.72 -14.47
N ASN A 85 15.29 -9.43 -14.13
CA ASN A 85 16.39 -8.88 -13.34
C ASN A 85 16.25 -9.25 -11.87
N SER A 86 17.35 -9.74 -11.30
CA SER A 86 17.53 -9.86 -9.86
C SER A 86 18.07 -8.57 -9.26
N PHE A 87 17.54 -8.16 -8.12
CA PHE A 87 17.99 -6.99 -7.39
C PHE A 87 17.91 -7.22 -5.88
N ALA A 88 18.85 -6.61 -5.15
CA ALA A 88 18.77 -6.53 -3.70
C ALA A 88 17.72 -5.48 -3.34
N ILE A 89 16.75 -5.86 -2.52
CA ILE A 89 15.68 -4.96 -2.11
C ILE A 89 16.24 -3.96 -1.09
N ASP A 90 16.17 -2.68 -1.43
CA ASP A 90 16.41 -1.58 -0.51
C ASP A 90 15.11 -0.81 -0.17
N GLU A 91 15.20 0.17 0.72
CA GLU A 91 14.03 0.95 1.17
C GLU A 91 13.32 1.69 0.02
N SER A 92 14.04 2.07 -1.03
CA SER A 92 13.48 2.81 -2.17
C SER A 92 12.62 1.93 -3.09
N ASP A 93 12.76 0.62 -2.96
CA ASP A 93 11.97 -0.37 -3.70
C ASP A 93 10.66 -0.73 -2.98
N ILE A 94 10.47 -0.31 -1.72
CA ILE A 94 9.37 -0.74 -0.85
C ILE A 94 8.32 0.37 -0.70
N TYR A 95 7.07 0.05 -1.00
CA TYR A 95 5.95 0.99 -0.99
C TYR A 95 4.80 0.47 -0.12
N PRO A 96 4.25 1.27 0.81
CA PRO A 96 3.10 0.87 1.61
C PRO A 96 1.85 0.71 0.74
N TYR A 97 1.15 -0.41 0.94
CA TYR A 97 -0.06 -0.77 0.22
C TYR A 97 -1.16 -1.18 1.20
N TYR A 98 -2.26 -0.44 1.17
CA TYR A 98 -3.43 -0.63 2.02
C TYR A 98 -4.44 -1.50 1.28
N LYS A 99 -4.45 -2.80 1.57
CA LYS A 99 -5.32 -3.79 0.93
C LYS A 99 -6.64 -3.91 1.66
N PHE A 100 -7.75 -3.89 0.92
CA PHE A 100 -9.07 -4.11 1.48
C PHE A 100 -9.28 -5.57 1.87
N LYS A 101 -9.78 -5.79 3.08
CA LYS A 101 -10.23 -7.09 3.57
C LYS A 101 -11.72 -7.23 3.35
N ARG A 102 -12.12 -8.27 2.62
CA ARG A 102 -13.52 -8.62 2.40
C ARG A 102 -13.67 -10.05 2.89
N GLU A 103 -14.43 -10.22 3.96
CA GLU A 103 -14.95 -11.53 4.38
C GLU A 103 -16.00 -12.02 3.38
#